data_AF-A0AAU4AVX3-F1
#
_entry.id   AF-A0AAU4AVX3-F1
#
_cell.length_a   1.000
_cell.length_b   1.000
_cell.length_c   1.000
_cell.angle_alpha   90.00
_cell.angle_beta   90.00
_cell.angle_gamma   90.00
#
_symmetry.space_group_name_H-M   'P 1'
#
loop_
_entity.id
_entity.type
_entity.pdbx_description
1 polymer ?
#
loop_
_entity_poly.entity_id
_entity_poly.type
_entity_poly.pdbx_seq_one_letter_code
_entity_poly.pdbx_strand_id
1 'polypeptide(L)'
;MNWTIATTAGREVTGHLPAWADSDPTATNVPLDQLPVALADISHRSYFDGQLVRVHNAASSATDERLLWGVLVCAPYAEDPHPRVPVVNVAIVDDYWITHLDPDGLTKLAAKLRAQADRLDQEIRPQLVAARENWAAHQNA
;
A
#
# COMPACT_ATOMS: atom_id res chain seq x y z
N MET A 1 -7.25 -5.26 -17.00
CA MET A 1 -7.25 -6.72 -16.73
C MET A 1 -8.27 -6.97 -15.65
N ASN A 2 -8.86 -8.15 -15.59
CA ASN A 2 -9.86 -8.47 -14.57
C ASN A 2 -9.42 -9.72 -13.82
N TRP A 3 -9.76 -9.78 -12.54
CA TRP A 3 -9.69 -11.00 -11.76
C TRP A 3 -11.04 -11.73 -11.79
N THR A 4 -11.03 -13.04 -11.53
CA THR A 4 -12.24 -13.87 -11.47
C THR A 4 -12.20 -14.83 -10.29
N ILE A 5 -13.26 -14.85 -9.47
CA ILE A 5 -13.50 -15.88 -8.46
C ILE A 5 -14.62 -16.79 -8.92
N ALA A 6 -14.30 -18.07 -9.18
CA ALA A 6 -15.25 -19.11 -9.52
C ALA A 6 -15.58 -19.98 -8.29
N THR A 7 -16.87 -20.14 -8.00
CA THR A 7 -17.36 -20.90 -6.86
C THR A 7 -17.61 -22.37 -7.19
N THR A 8 -17.65 -23.22 -6.17
CA THR A 8 -18.04 -24.64 -6.31
C THR A 8 -19.46 -24.85 -6.83
N ALA A 9 -20.32 -23.84 -6.72
CA ALA A 9 -21.69 -23.84 -7.25
C ALA A 9 -21.79 -23.35 -8.70
N GLY A 10 -20.65 -23.10 -9.38
CA GLY A 10 -20.62 -22.63 -10.76
C GLY A 10 -20.94 -21.14 -10.94
N ARG A 11 -20.98 -20.35 -9.86
CA ARG A 11 -21.05 -18.88 -9.97
C ARG A 11 -19.67 -18.28 -10.16
N GLU A 12 -19.59 -17.23 -10.96
CA GLU A 12 -18.38 -16.44 -11.15
C GLU A 12 -18.63 -14.98 -10.72
N VAL A 13 -17.65 -14.40 -10.03
CA VAL A 13 -17.60 -12.98 -9.73
C VAL A 13 -16.32 -12.43 -10.33
N THR A 14 -16.42 -11.31 -11.02
CA THR A 14 -15.27 -10.65 -11.64
C THR A 14 -15.14 -9.22 -11.16
N GLY A 15 -13.93 -8.69 -11.23
CA GLY A 15 -13.68 -7.29 -10.95
C GLY A 15 -12.41 -6.79 -11.62
N HIS A 16 -12.22 -5.48 -11.61
CA HIS A 16 -11.05 -4.84 -12.18
C HIS A 16 -9.79 -5.21 -11.39
N LEU A 17 -8.74 -5.61 -12.09
CA LEU A 17 -7.39 -5.81 -11.56
C LEU A 17 -6.51 -4.62 -12.01
N PRO A 18 -6.19 -3.68 -11.11
CA PRO A 18 -5.33 -2.55 -11.45
C PRO A 18 -3.92 -3.03 -11.80
N ALA A 19 -3.28 -2.39 -12.78
CA ALA A 19 -1.94 -2.79 -13.24
C ALA A 19 -0.83 -2.59 -12.18
N TRP A 20 -1.11 -1.78 -11.15
CA TRP A 20 -0.19 -1.54 -10.04
C TRP A 20 -0.35 -2.56 -8.90
N ALA A 21 -1.36 -3.43 -8.96
CA ALA A 21 -1.60 -4.44 -7.94
C ALA A 21 -0.47 -5.48 -7.94
N ASP A 22 0.05 -5.78 -6.76
CA ASP A 22 1.11 -6.77 -6.51
C ASP A 22 0.62 -8.23 -6.58
N SER A 23 -0.69 -8.43 -6.58
CA SER A 23 -1.34 -9.74 -6.50
C SER A 23 -2.67 -9.77 -7.26
N ASP A 24 -2.95 -10.93 -7.85
CA ASP A 24 -4.20 -11.25 -8.53
C ASP A 24 -5.05 -12.15 -7.61
N PRO A 25 -6.26 -11.72 -7.20
CA PRO A 25 -7.12 -12.51 -6.32
C PRO A 25 -7.91 -13.60 -7.05
N THR A 26 -7.63 -13.86 -8.34
CA THR A 26 -8.29 -14.92 -9.11
C THR A 26 -8.20 -16.28 -8.40
N ALA A 27 -9.35 -16.92 -8.21
CA ALA A 27 -9.47 -18.18 -7.51
C ALA A 27 -10.56 -19.07 -8.11
N THR A 28 -10.40 -20.38 -7.99
CA THR A 28 -11.40 -21.37 -8.44
C THR A 28 -11.80 -22.28 -7.29
N ASN A 29 -12.97 -22.91 -7.41
CA ASN A 29 -13.52 -23.81 -6.40
C ASN A 29 -13.70 -23.17 -5.01
N VAL A 30 -13.99 -21.87 -4.96
CA VAL A 30 -14.31 -21.20 -3.70
C VAL A 30 -15.69 -21.68 -3.22
N PRO A 31 -15.83 -22.23 -1.99
CA PRO A 31 -17.15 -22.57 -1.46
C PRO A 31 -18.09 -21.36 -1.50
N LEU A 32 -19.34 -21.55 -1.91
CA LEU A 32 -20.28 -20.43 -2.11
C LEU A 32 -20.47 -19.60 -0.82
N ASP A 33 -20.44 -20.25 0.34
CA ASP A 33 -20.53 -19.63 1.67
C ASP A 33 -19.26 -18.85 2.07
N GLN A 34 -18.12 -19.13 1.43
CA GLN A 34 -16.85 -18.42 1.63
C GLN A 34 -16.66 -17.24 0.67
N LEU A 35 -17.51 -17.12 -0.37
CA LEU A 35 -17.40 -16.04 -1.34
C LEU A 35 -17.40 -14.64 -0.70
N PRO A 36 -18.25 -14.31 0.30
CA PRO A 36 -18.20 -12.99 0.94
C PRO A 36 -16.87 -12.71 1.65
N VAL A 37 -16.26 -13.72 2.28
CA VAL A 37 -14.96 -13.62 2.94
C VAL A 37 -13.87 -13.41 1.90
N ALA A 38 -13.87 -14.19 0.83
CA ALA A 38 -12.92 -14.06 -0.28
C ALA A 38 -12.98 -12.66 -0.92
N LEU A 39 -14.18 -12.08 -1.08
CA LEU A 39 -14.34 -10.70 -1.56
C LEU A 39 -13.81 -9.68 -0.54
N ALA A 40 -14.12 -9.84 0.75
CA ALA A 40 -13.64 -8.94 1.81
C ALA A 40 -12.09 -8.91 1.90
N ASP A 41 -11.43 -10.02 1.59
CA ASP A 41 -9.97 -10.14 1.58
C ASP A 41 -9.30 -9.51 0.34
N ILE A 42 -10.07 -9.12 -0.69
CA ILE A 42 -9.51 -8.44 -1.86
C ILE A 42 -8.99 -7.06 -1.46
N SER A 43 -7.68 -6.92 -1.54
CA SER A 43 -6.95 -5.68 -1.32
C SER A 43 -5.83 -5.58 -2.35
N HIS A 44 -5.99 -4.72 -3.34
CA HIS A 44 -4.94 -4.42 -4.31
C HIS A 44 -3.91 -3.51 -3.65
N ARG A 45 -2.62 -3.86 -3.75
CA ARG A 45 -1.54 -3.12 -3.09
C ARG A 45 -0.36 -2.88 -4.03
N SER A 46 0.36 -1.78 -3.80
CA SER A 46 1.67 -1.52 -4.38
C SER A 46 2.53 -0.81 -3.34
N TYR A 47 3.75 -1.31 -3.11
CA TYR A 47 4.63 -0.79 -2.07
C TYR A 47 5.61 0.24 -2.63
N PHE A 48 5.80 1.31 -1.88
CA PHE A 48 6.85 2.30 -2.11
C PHE A 48 7.86 2.22 -0.97
N ASP A 49 9.10 1.90 -1.30
CA ASP A 49 10.17 1.92 -0.30
C ASP A 49 10.38 3.33 0.29
N GLY A 50 10.87 3.37 1.52
CA GLY A 50 11.31 4.61 2.18
C GLY A 50 12.83 4.75 2.17
N GLN A 51 13.32 5.90 2.64
CA GLN A 51 14.74 6.08 2.90
C GLN A 51 15.16 5.27 4.13
N LEU A 52 16.18 4.42 4.02
CA LEU A 52 16.73 3.70 5.18
C LEU A 52 17.49 4.65 6.10
N VAL A 53 17.19 4.56 7.39
CA VAL A 53 17.85 5.30 8.47
C VAL A 53 18.10 4.39 9.66
N ARG A 54 19.27 4.58 10.28
CA ARG A 54 19.66 3.90 11.50
C ARG A 54 18.89 4.47 12.69
N VAL A 55 18.17 3.63 13.40
CA VAL A 55 17.37 3.99 14.58
C VAL A 55 17.69 3.07 15.76
N HIS A 56 17.23 3.46 16.95
CA HIS A 56 17.28 2.65 18.17
C HIS A 56 15.87 2.51 18.74
N ASN A 57 15.48 1.29 19.13
CA ASN A 57 14.23 1.03 19.87
C ASN A 57 14.45 1.14 21.40
N ALA A 58 13.37 0.97 22.15
CA ALA A 58 13.37 0.89 23.62
C ALA A 58 14.31 -0.19 24.19
N ALA A 59 14.59 -1.26 23.45
CA ALA A 59 15.54 -2.31 23.84
C ALA A 59 17.01 -1.93 23.56
N SER A 60 17.27 -0.70 23.11
CA SER A 60 18.60 -0.17 22.74
C SER A 60 19.29 -0.94 21.61
N SER A 61 18.58 -1.77 20.85
CA SER A 61 19.14 -2.40 19.67
C SER A 61 19.06 -1.44 18.49
N ALA A 62 20.22 -1.18 17.90
CA ALA A 62 20.29 -0.38 16.70
C ALA A 62 19.81 -1.22 15.50
N THR A 63 18.88 -0.68 14.71
CA THR A 63 18.30 -1.33 13.51
C THR A 63 18.15 -0.32 12.37
N ASP A 64 18.04 -0.79 11.14
CA ASP A 64 17.76 0.06 9.98
C ASP A 64 16.25 0.03 9.73
N GLU A 65 15.66 1.21 9.64
CA GLU A 65 14.23 1.38 9.39
C GLU A 65 13.98 2.28 8.19
N ARG A 66 12.86 2.02 7.50
CA ARG A 66 12.43 2.82 6.36
C ARG A 66 11.65 4.03 6.87
N LEU A 67 12.17 5.23 6.65
CA LEU A 67 11.46 6.47 6.91
C LEU A 67 10.32 6.65 5.92
N LEU A 68 9.10 6.80 6.45
CA LEU A 68 7.91 7.23 5.71
C LEU A 68 7.69 6.43 4.41
N TRP A 69 7.93 5.12 4.46
CA TRP A 69 7.56 4.23 3.35
C TRP A 69 6.04 4.19 3.20
N GLY A 70 5.57 3.86 2.01
CA GLY A 70 4.16 3.96 1.67
C GLY A 70 3.62 2.70 1.02
N VAL A 71 2.29 2.60 1.02
CA VAL A 71 1.56 1.59 0.25
C VAL A 71 0.37 2.27 -0.43
N LEU A 72 0.31 2.15 -1.77
CA LEU A 72 -0.92 2.40 -2.52
C LEU A 72 -1.84 1.21 -2.29
N VAL A 73 -3.05 1.45 -1.82
CA VAL A 73 -4.02 0.39 -1.52
C VAL A 73 -5.41 0.73 -2.02
N CYS A 74 -6.12 -0.27 -2.51
CA CYS A 74 -7.56 -0.23 -2.77
C CYS A 74 -8.18 -1.54 -2.27
N ALA A 75 -9.11 -1.45 -1.32
CA ALA A 75 -9.88 -2.56 -0.77
C ALA A 75 -11.37 -2.35 -1.11
N PRO A 76 -11.83 -2.80 -2.30
CA PRO A 76 -13.17 -2.49 -2.82
C PRO A 76 -14.32 -2.93 -1.91
N TYR A 77 -14.10 -3.97 -1.10
CA TYR A 77 -15.11 -4.59 -0.23
C TYR A 77 -14.89 -4.29 1.26
N ALA A 78 -13.96 -3.39 1.60
CA ALA A 78 -13.71 -3.02 3.00
C ALA A 78 -14.96 -2.43 3.66
N GLU A 79 -15.18 -2.70 4.95
CA GLU A 79 -16.28 -2.10 5.71
C GLU A 79 -16.15 -0.57 5.74
N ASP A 80 -14.96 -0.07 6.03
CA ASP A 80 -14.61 1.34 5.88
C ASP A 80 -14.68 1.74 4.40
N PRO A 81 -15.47 2.77 4.03
CA PRO A 81 -15.57 3.23 2.65
C PRO A 81 -14.29 3.92 2.13
N HIS A 82 -13.43 4.47 3.00
CA HIS A 82 -12.26 5.23 2.55
C HIS A 82 -11.29 4.44 1.65
N PRO A 83 -10.88 3.20 1.99
CA PRO A 83 -10.00 2.42 1.14
C PRO A 83 -10.68 1.79 -0.08
N ARG A 84 -12.00 1.97 -0.29
CA ARG A 84 -12.71 1.43 -1.48
C ARG A 84 -12.34 2.13 -2.79
N VAL A 85 -11.60 3.24 -2.68
CA VAL A 85 -10.91 3.90 -3.78
C VAL A 85 -9.41 3.90 -3.49
N PRO A 86 -8.53 3.97 -4.51
CA PRO A 86 -7.10 4.01 -4.28
C PRO A 86 -6.69 5.16 -3.35
N VAL A 87 -5.93 4.82 -2.32
CA VAL A 87 -5.36 5.72 -1.32
C VAL A 87 -3.91 5.33 -1.04
N VAL A 88 -3.11 6.27 -0.52
CA VAL A 88 -1.75 5.97 -0.04
C VAL A 88 -1.73 6.06 1.47
N ASN A 89 -1.34 4.97 2.12
CA ASN A 89 -1.00 4.96 3.54
C ASN A 89 0.51 5.15 3.68
N VAL A 90 0.94 5.99 4.62
CA VAL A 90 2.35 6.25 4.92
C VAL A 90 2.64 5.76 6.34
N ALA A 91 3.66 4.93 6.47
CA ALA A 91 4.08 4.41 7.77
C ALA A 91 4.85 5.49 8.55
N ILE A 92 4.37 5.81 9.74
CA ILE A 92 5.08 6.61 10.74
C ILE A 92 5.51 5.64 11.83
N VAL A 93 6.77 5.73 12.28
CA VAL A 93 7.25 4.85 13.35
C VAL A 93 7.37 5.63 14.66
N ASP A 94 6.58 5.22 15.65
CA ASP A 94 6.37 5.95 16.90
C ASP A 94 7.47 5.67 17.95
N ASP A 95 8.00 4.44 18.00
CA ASP A 95 8.89 3.98 19.10
C ASP A 95 10.40 4.08 18.83
N TYR A 96 10.81 4.77 17.77
CA TYR A 96 12.22 4.83 17.35
C TYR A 96 12.85 6.21 17.51
N TRP A 97 14.08 6.21 18.05
CA TRP A 97 14.90 7.41 18.16
C TRP A 97 16.10 7.33 17.23
N ILE A 98 16.38 8.45 16.55
CA ILE A 98 17.68 8.68 15.91
C ILE A 98 18.53 9.45 16.91
N THR A 99 19.43 8.74 17.59
CA THR A 99 20.25 9.28 18.67
C THR A 99 21.66 9.63 18.17
N HIS A 100 22.37 10.44 18.96
CA HIS A 100 23.79 10.77 18.74
C HIS A 100 24.12 11.41 17.38
N LEU A 101 23.21 12.21 16.82
CA LEU A 101 23.49 12.98 15.60
C LEU A 101 24.46 14.13 15.89
N ASP A 102 25.64 14.07 15.29
CA ASP A 102 26.52 15.22 15.12
C ASP A 102 26.00 16.13 13.99
N PRO A 103 26.62 17.30 13.73
CA PRO A 103 26.17 18.21 12.66
C PRO A 103 26.10 17.56 11.27
N ASP A 104 27.02 16.66 10.95
CA ASP A 104 27.05 15.96 9.66
C ASP A 104 25.93 14.91 9.57
N GLY A 105 25.70 14.18 10.66
CA GLY A 105 24.61 13.21 10.80
C GLY A 105 23.24 13.87 10.68
N LEU A 106 23.06 15.03 11.34
CA LEU A 106 21.83 15.81 11.22
C LEU A 106 21.63 16.31 9.79
N THR A 107 22.70 16.75 9.12
CA THR A 107 22.66 17.17 7.71
C THR A 107 22.25 16.02 6.79
N LYS A 108 22.79 14.82 7.00
CA LYS A 108 22.43 13.61 6.24
C LYS A 108 20.97 13.19 6.48
N LEU A 109 20.49 13.26 7.72
CA LEU A 109 19.08 12.99 8.03
C LEU A 109 18.16 13.98 7.33
N ALA A 110 18.47 15.28 7.40
CA ALA A 110 17.69 16.31 6.73
C ALA A 110 17.66 16.10 5.20
N ALA A 111 18.77 15.69 4.59
CA ALA A 111 18.81 15.35 3.17
C ALA A 111 17.90 14.15 2.83
N LYS A 112 17.89 13.10 3.65
CA LYS A 112 17.00 11.94 3.47
C LYS A 112 15.54 12.31 3.60
N LEU A 113 15.18 13.15 4.57
CA LEU A 113 13.81 13.63 4.74
C LEU A 113 13.35 14.44 3.53
N ARG A 114 14.20 15.32 2.98
CA ARG A 114 13.90 16.05 1.74
C ARG A 114 13.71 15.10 0.56
N ALA A 115 14.63 14.15 0.37
CA ALA A 115 14.51 13.17 -0.71
C ALA A 115 13.22 12.33 -0.60
N GLN A 116 12.79 11.99 0.63
CA GLN A 116 11.53 11.28 0.84
C GLN A 116 10.30 12.16 0.57
N ALA A 117 10.35 13.44 0.94
CA ALA A 117 9.31 14.41 0.60
C ALA A 117 9.21 14.60 -0.92
N ASP A 118 10.34 14.73 -1.62
CA ASP A 118 10.38 14.82 -3.08
C ASP A 118 9.78 13.57 -3.73
N ARG A 119 10.08 12.38 -3.19
CA ARG A 119 9.50 11.12 -3.66
C ARG A 119 7.97 11.07 -3.47
N LEU A 120 7.47 11.52 -2.33
CA LEU A 120 6.03 11.61 -2.09
C LEU A 120 5.34 12.52 -3.13
N ASP A 121 5.96 13.65 -3.46
CA ASP A 121 5.38 14.66 -4.35
C ASP A 121 5.50 14.31 -5.84
N GLN A 122 6.65 13.78 -6.25
CA GLN A 122 7.03 13.60 -7.65
C GLN A 122 6.81 12.18 -8.18
N GLU A 123 6.77 11.17 -7.31
CA GLU A 123 6.58 9.77 -7.72
C GLU A 123 5.25 9.22 -7.21
N ILE A 124 5.01 9.29 -5.90
CA ILE A 124 3.87 8.59 -5.27
C ILE A 124 2.54 9.30 -5.55
N ARG A 125 2.49 10.64 -5.40
CA ARG A 125 1.27 11.41 -5.69
C ARG A 125 0.80 11.25 -7.15
N PRO A 126 1.65 11.36 -8.19
CA PRO A 126 1.22 11.12 -9.57
C PRO A 126 0.69 9.70 -9.79
N GLN A 127 1.32 8.69 -9.19
CA GLN A 127 0.83 7.30 -9.28
C GLN A 127 -0.53 7.12 -8.61
N LEU A 128 -0.75 7.76 -7.46
CA LEU A 128 -2.07 7.78 -6.81
C LEU A 128 -3.12 8.43 -7.71
N VAL A 129 -2.82 9.57 -8.33
CA VAL A 129 -3.75 10.24 -9.26
C VAL A 129 -4.12 9.31 -10.42
N ALA A 130 -3.12 8.73 -11.09
CA ALA A 130 -3.35 7.79 -12.19
C ALA A 130 -4.14 6.55 -11.74
N ALA A 131 -3.87 6.04 -10.54
CA ALA A 131 -4.61 4.91 -9.97
C ALA A 131 -6.08 5.26 -9.75
N ARG A 132 -6.39 6.46 -9.24
CA ARG A 132 -7.78 6.90 -9.01
C ARG A 132 -8.52 7.15 -10.32
N GLU A 133 -7.87 7.74 -11.32
CA GLU A 133 -8.44 7.90 -12.66
C GLU A 133 -8.75 6.55 -13.30
N ASN A 134 -7.79 5.62 -13.24
CA ASN A 134 -7.98 4.27 -13.74
C ASN A 134 -9.13 3.55 -13.01
N TRP A 135 -9.20 3.65 -11.69
CA TRP A 135 -10.26 3.03 -10.89
C TRP A 135 -11.64 3.59 -11.23
N ALA A 136 -11.77 4.91 -11.30
CA ALA A 136 -13.03 5.58 -11.64
C ALA A 136 -13.55 5.21 -13.03
N ALA A 137 -12.64 4.99 -13.99
CA ALA A 137 -13.01 4.56 -15.35
C ALA A 137 -13.60 3.13 -15.40
N HIS A 138 -13.29 2.28 -14.42
CA HIS A 138 -13.75 0.87 -14.38
C HIS A 138 -14.88 0.63 -13.37
N GLN A 139 -15.16 1.58 -12.47
CA GLN A 139 -16.33 1.51 -11.57
C GLN A 139 -17.65 1.92 -12.24
N ASN A 140 -17.58 2.67 -13.34
CA ASN A 140 -18.75 3.13 -14.11
C ASN A 140 -19.03 2.28 -15.36
N ALA A 141 -18.33 1.16 -15.52
CA ALA A 141 -18.47 0.22 -16.64
C ALA A 141 -19.21 -1.05 -16.18
#